data_AF-A0A392S6E0-F1
#
_entry.id   AF-A0A392S6E0-F1
#
_cell.length_a   1.000
_cell.length_b   1.000
_cell.length_c   1.000
_cell.angle_alpha   90.00
_cell.angle_beta   90.00
_cell.angle_gamma   90.00
#
_symmetry.space_group_name_H-M   'P 1'
#
loop_
_entity.id
_entity.type
_entity.pdbx_description
1 polymer ?
#
loop_
_entity_poly.entity_id
_entity_poly.type
_entity_poly.pdbx_seq_one_letter_code
_entity_poly.pdbx_strand_id
1 'polypeptide(L)'
;VGNRKLLEESGINISTEVESFVVELEESAKTGILVACDDILIGVLGVADSLKREAFVVIEGLQKMGITPVMVTGDNWRTARAV
;
A
#
# COMPACT_ATOMS: atom_id res chain seq x y z
N VAL A 1 -6.58 -2.53 -14.30
CA VAL A 1 -5.85 -2.89 -13.06
C VAL A 1 -5.26 -1.62 -12.47
N GLY A 2 -5.48 -1.33 -11.19
CA GLY A 2 -4.90 -0.15 -10.55
C GLY A 2 -5.45 0.13 -9.16
N ASN A 3 -5.30 1.38 -8.72
CA ASN A 3 -5.77 1.84 -7.41
C ASN A 3 -7.26 2.25 -7.45
N ARG A 4 -7.83 2.58 -6.28
CA ARG A 4 -9.24 2.96 -6.14
C ARG A 4 -9.64 4.07 -7.13
N LYS A 5 -8.84 5.14 -7.17
CA LYS A 5 -9.09 6.31 -8.02
C LYS A 5 -9.22 5.93 -9.50
N LEU A 6 -8.33 5.07 -10.00
CA LEU A 6 -8.38 4.64 -11.40
C LEU A 6 -9.66 3.86 -11.73
N LEU A 7 -10.12 3.00 -10.82
CA LEU A 7 -11.33 2.20 -11.04
C LEU A 7 -12.60 3.05 -10.95
N GLU A 8 -12.66 3.98 -10.01
CA GLU A 8 -13.75 4.96 -9.90
C GLU A 8 -13.84 5.84 -11.15
N GLU A 9 -12.71 6.34 -11.65
CA GLU A 9 -12.63 7.10 -12.91
C GLU A 9 -13.04 6.27 -14.14
N SER A 10 -12.89 4.95 -14.06
CA SER A 10 -13.34 4.01 -15.09
C SER A 10 -14.80 3.59 -14.93
N GLY A 11 -15.53 4.11 -13.93
CA GLY A 11 -16.94 3.78 -13.69
C GLY A 11 -17.18 2.40 -13.07
N ILE A 12 -16.14 1.76 -12.54
CA ILE A 12 -16.26 0.43 -11.93
C ILE A 12 -16.77 0.58 -10.50
N ASN A 13 -17.83 -0.16 -10.18
CA ASN A 13 -18.39 -0.17 -8.83
C ASN A 13 -17.51 -1.02 -7.89
N ILE A 14 -17.14 -0.44 -6.75
CA ILE A 14 -16.37 -1.12 -5.70
C ILE A 14 -17.29 -1.26 -4.48
N SER A 15 -17.57 -2.51 -4.08
CA SER A 15 -18.42 -2.77 -2.91
C SER A 15 -17.70 -2.44 -1.61
N THR A 16 -18.49 -2.14 -0.57
CA THR A 16 -17.96 -1.85 0.78
C THR A 16 -17.17 -3.02 1.37
N GLU A 17 -17.51 -4.27 1.04
CA GLU A 17 -16.72 -5.42 1.50
C GLU A 17 -15.32 -5.41 0.88
N VAL A 18 -15.23 -5.11 -0.43
CA VAL A 18 -13.93 -5.04 -1.11
C VAL A 18 -13.11 -3.85 -0.62
N GLU A 19 -13.74 -2.70 -0.37
CA GLU A 19 -13.05 -1.57 0.23
C GLU A 19 -12.46 -1.92 1.61
N SER A 20 -13.22 -2.62 2.43
CA SER A 20 -12.77 -3.04 3.76
C SER A 20 -11.57 -3.97 3.65
N PHE A 21 -11.61 -4.93 2.73
CA PHE A 21 -10.49 -5.84 2.47
C PHE A 21 -9.23 -5.12 1.96
N VAL A 22 -9.38 -4.13 1.08
CA VAL A 22 -8.25 -3.29 0.64
C VAL A 22 -7.63 -2.55 1.82
N VAL A 23 -8.45 -2.00 2.73
CA VAL A 23 -7.94 -1.33 3.94
C VAL A 23 -7.17 -2.30 4.83
N GLU A 24 -7.67 -3.51 5.05
CA GLU A 24 -6.96 -4.54 5.83
C GLU A 24 -5.58 -4.89 5.23
N LEU A 25 -5.48 -4.97 3.90
CA LEU A 25 -4.21 -5.18 3.22
C LEU A 25 -3.25 -4.00 3.44
N GLU A 26 -3.73 -2.77 3.26
CA GLU A 26 -2.93 -1.54 3.45
C GLU A 26 -2.43 -1.40 4.89
N GLU A 27 -3.27 -1.72 5.89
CA GLU A 27 -2.87 -1.75 7.30
C GLU A 27 -1.84 -2.85 7.60
N SER A 28 -1.80 -3.89 6.78
CA SER A 28 -0.81 -4.96 6.85
C SER A 28 0.47 -4.67 6.05
N ALA A 29 0.75 -3.41 5.73
CA ALA A 29 1.87 -2.95 4.90
C ALA A 29 1.89 -3.58 3.49
N LYS A 30 0.71 -3.81 2.90
CA LYS A 30 0.56 -4.30 1.52
C LYS A 30 -0.21 -3.29 0.69
N THR A 31 0.33 -2.98 -0.48
CA THR A 31 -0.38 -2.17 -1.47
C THR A 31 -1.49 -3.02 -2.10
N GLY A 32 -2.75 -2.62 -1.89
CA GLY A 32 -3.92 -3.24 -2.50
C GLY A 32 -4.14 -2.75 -3.93
N ILE A 33 -4.08 -3.66 -4.89
CA ILE A 33 -4.28 -3.41 -6.33
C ILE A 33 -5.59 -4.05 -6.76
N LEU A 34 -6.52 -3.24 -7.28
CA LEU A 34 -7.81 -3.72 -7.75
C LEU A 34 -7.72 -4.20 -9.21
N VAL A 35 -8.39 -5.31 -9.50
CA VAL A 35 -8.43 -5.95 -10.81
C VAL A 35 -9.87 -6.01 -11.29
N ALA A 36 -10.11 -5.50 -12.50
CA ALA A 36 -11.40 -5.53 -13.16
C ALA A 36 -11.26 -6.04 -14.60
N CYS A 37 -12.30 -6.70 -15.09
CA CYS A 37 -12.44 -7.21 -16.44
C CYS A 37 -13.88 -6.97 -16.90
N ASP A 38 -14.07 -6.49 -18.13
CA ASP A 38 -15.39 -6.19 -18.71
C ASP A 38 -16.27 -5.33 -17.77
N ASP A 39 -15.69 -4.25 -17.24
CA ASP A 39 -16.31 -3.30 -16.29
C ASP A 39 -16.75 -3.90 -14.94
N ILE A 40 -16.35 -5.14 -14.66
CA ILE A 40 -16.65 -5.86 -13.42
C ILE A 40 -15.37 -5.99 -12.60
N LEU A 41 -15.43 -5.60 -11.33
CA LEU A 41 -14.37 -5.87 -10.36
C LEU A 41 -14.30 -7.38 -10.09
N ILE A 42 -13.16 -8.00 -10.38
CA ILE A 42 -12.96 -9.46 -10.24
C ILE A 42 -12.05 -9.85 -9.08
N GLY A 43 -11.34 -8.90 -8.47
CA GLY A 43 -10.55 -9.17 -7.27
C GLY A 43 -9.58 -8.07 -6.85
N VAL A 44 -8.80 -8.39 -5.82
CA VAL A 44 -7.76 -7.54 -5.23
C VAL A 44 -6.47 -8.35 -5.11
N LEU A 45 -5.34 -7.75 -5.47
CA LEU A 45 -3.99 -8.27 -5.27
C LEU A 45 -3.30 -7.44 -4.18
N GLY A 46 -2.86 -8.09 -3.10
CA GLY A 46 -2.00 -7.45 -2.10
C GLY A 46 -0.53 -7.67 -2.44
N VAL A 47 0.21 -6.59 -2.68
CA VAL A 47 1.66 -6.64 -2.95
C VAL A 47 2.42 -6.03 -1.78
N ALA A 48 3.39 -6.75 -1.23
CA ALA A 48 4.27 -6.26 -0.17
C ALA A 48 5.67 -6.00 -0.73
N ASP A 49 6.29 -4.89 -0.35
CA ASP A 49 7.74 -4.76 -0.39
C ASP A 49 8.28 -5.04 1.02
N SER A 50 8.96 -6.18 1.18
CA SER A 50 9.48 -6.59 2.48
C SER A 50 10.68 -5.73 2.86
N LEU A 51 10.63 -5.12 4.05
CA LEU A 51 11.78 -4.41 4.60
C LEU A 51 13.02 -5.30 4.64
N LYS A 52 14.15 -4.74 4.19
CA LYS A 52 15.46 -5.37 4.37
C LYS A 52 15.72 -5.56 5.87
N ARG A 53 16.26 -6.71 6.25
CA ARG A 53 16.55 -7.02 7.66
C ARG A 53 17.47 -5.98 8.30
N GLU A 54 18.36 -5.42 7.51
CA GLU A 54 19.36 -4.44 7.95
C GLU A 54 18.79 -3.02 8.08
N ALA A 55 17.59 -2.74 7.53
CA ALA A 55 17.01 -1.40 7.50
C ALA A 55 16.87 -0.79 8.91
N PHE A 56 16.48 -1.61 9.88
CA PHE A 56 16.37 -1.21 11.28
C PHE A 56 17.71 -0.72 11.85
N VAL A 57 18.78 -1.50 11.63
CA VAL A 57 20.13 -1.19 12.14
C VAL A 57 20.67 0.09 11.51
N VAL A 58 20.41 0.30 10.21
CA VAL A 58 20.85 1.49 9.49
C VAL A 58 20.14 2.74 10.00
N ILE A 59 18.81 2.70 10.16
CA ILE A 59 18.02 3.83 10.67
C ILE A 59 18.47 4.20 12.09
N GLU A 60 18.66 3.21 12.97
CA GLU A 60 19.13 3.44 14.33
C GLU A 60 20.54 4.07 14.35
N GLY A 61 21.44 3.61 13.48
CA GLY A 61 22.78 4.17 13.33
C GLY A 61 22.76 5.64 12.89
N LEU A 62 21.94 5.99 11.90
CA LEU A 62 21.78 7.37 11.43
C LEU A 62 21.25 8.28 12.54
N GLN A 63 20.25 7.82 13.31
CA GLN A 63 19.69 8.58 14.43
C GLN A 63 20.74 8.82 15.53
N LYS A 64 21.58 7.82 15.86
CA LYS A 64 22.69 7.97 16.83
C LYS A 64 23.75 8.99 16.37
N MET A 65 23.87 9.21 15.06
CA MET A 65 24.75 10.24 14.48
C MET A 65 24.11 11.63 14.46
N GLY A 66 22.88 11.79 14.95
CA GLY A 66 22.14 13.04 14.90
C GLY A 66 21.53 13.35 13.53
N ILE A 67 21.45 12.37 12.64
CA ILE A 67 20.83 12.50 11.32
C ILE A 67 19.37 12.02 11.43
N THR A 68 18.43 12.80 10.90
CA THR A 68 17.00 12.44 10.86
C THR A 68 16.66 11.75 9.54
N PRO A 69 16.38 10.45 9.52
CA PRO A 69 15.94 9.76 8.30
C PRO A 69 14.51 10.17 7.93
N VAL A 70 14.24 10.26 6.62
CA VAL A 70 12.90 10.54 6.09
C VAL A 70 12.56 9.51 5.03
N MET A 71 11.36 8.92 5.10
CA MET A 71 10.84 8.01 4.08
C MET A 71 10.10 8.81 3.00
N VAL A 72 10.41 8.53 1.74
CA VAL A 72 9.68 9.04 0.58
C VAL A 72 9.19 7.83 -0.21
N THR A 73 7.88 7.66 -0.30
CA THR A 73 7.24 6.55 -1.03
C THR A 73 6.07 7.05 -1.87
N GLY A 74 5.77 6.33 -2.95
CA GLY A 74 4.55 6.51 -3.74
C GLY A 74 3.35 5.72 -3.22
N ASP A 75 3.53 4.93 -2.16
CA ASP A 75 2.45 4.18 -1.53
C ASP A 75 1.43 5.11 -0.87
N ASN A 76 0.23 4.57 -0.62
CA ASN A 76 -0.76 5.28 0.17
C ASN A 76 -0.32 5.43 1.63
N TRP A 77 -0.95 6.38 2.33
CA TRP A 77 -0.62 6.72 3.72
C TRP A 77 -0.69 5.54 4.69
N ARG A 78 -1.65 4.63 4.53
CA ARG A 78 -1.82 3.49 5.43
C ARG A 78 -0.66 2.50 5.31
N THR A 79 -0.30 2.17 4.08
CA THR A 79 0.83 1.29 3.76
C THR A 79 2.13 1.92 4.27
N ALA A 80 2.38 3.19 3.94
CA ALA A 80 3.58 3.90 4.36
C ALA A 80 3.73 4.00 5.89
N ARG A 81 2.61 4.11 6.62
CA ARG A 81 2.60 4.16 8.09
C ARG A 81 2.81 2.79 8.74
N ALA A 82 2.43 1.72 8.06
CA ALA A 82 2.59 0.35 8.54
C ALA A 82 4.03 -0.20 8.35
N VAL A 83 4.85 0.50 7.56
CA VAL A 83 6.28 0.25 7.33
C VAL A 83 7.13 1.02 8.33
#